data_AF-A0A260M2G8-F1
#
_entry.id   AF-A0A260M2G8-F1
#
_cell.length_a   1.000
_cell.length_b   1.000
_cell.length_c   1.000
_cell.angle_alpha   90.00
_cell.angle_beta   90.00
_cell.angle_gamma   90.00
#
_symmetry.space_group_name_H-M   'P 1'
#
loop_
_entity.id
_entity.type
_entity.pdbx_description
1 polymer ?
#
loop_
_entity_poly.entity_id
_entity_poly.type
_entity_poly.pdbx_seq_one_letter_code
_entity_poly.pdbx_strand_id
1 'polypeptide(L)'
;MNLFDKFRPKAALEKQGASPEDLNTEPTGYQQTASKLHSFNRYEIKYFVAEADVAQVREELTARMDTDPFSPKGGYPVTSLYYDTTDLRFYWEKIEGLKFRRKVRVRLYGAPSECTDDTPVQIEIKQRVNRVTQKRRISLPYDVSQRWLNGREEIECDPSQRPFVNEVSTLIANLDLRPMVTTGYLREAYIGREADLGLRVTIDHKVHGRDRDFRFDSGAQNRFIIPPKLAILEIKANERVPYWVTDMTARMNMSVIRVSKYCQSIEAFEMAPRSRAGAPELVLPADADHRVPSDLLEPYAGARR
;
A
#
# COMPACT_ATOMS: atom_id res chain seq x y z
N MET A 1 51.89 44.99 31.06
CA MET A 1 52.70 45.95 30.29
C MET A 1 52.95 45.35 28.92
N ASN A 2 52.65 46.14 27.88
CA ASN A 2 52.70 45.82 26.45
C ASN A 2 54.13 45.68 25.89
N LEU A 3 54.17 45.41 24.57
CA LEU A 3 55.24 45.56 23.56
C LEU A 3 55.86 44.21 23.16
N PHE A 4 55.81 43.75 21.90
CA PHE A 4 56.01 44.43 20.60
C PHE A 4 55.14 43.78 19.49
N ASP A 5 54.33 44.57 18.76
CA ASP A 5 54.50 45.07 17.38
C ASP A 5 54.35 44.01 16.26
N LYS A 6 53.21 43.97 15.56
CA LYS A 6 52.93 44.69 14.29
C LYS A 6 54.02 44.52 13.22
N PHE A 7 53.80 43.59 12.28
CA PHE A 7 54.04 43.83 10.85
C PHE A 7 53.05 43.00 10.01
N ARG A 8 52.29 43.68 9.17
CA ARG A 8 51.47 43.14 8.08
C ARG A 8 52.07 43.68 6.78
N PRO A 9 52.19 42.88 5.72
CA PRO A 9 51.39 43.20 4.52
C PRO A 9 50.78 41.97 3.83
N LYS A 10 49.86 42.30 2.90
CA LYS A 10 48.88 41.46 2.20
C LYS A 10 49.49 40.41 1.27
N ALA A 11 48.83 39.25 1.16
CA ALA A 11 48.72 38.50 -0.09
C ALA A 11 47.34 37.81 -0.14
N ALA A 12 46.69 37.91 -1.31
CA ALA A 12 45.39 37.34 -1.61
C ALA A 12 45.43 35.81 -1.61
N LEU A 13 44.39 35.17 -1.08
CA LEU A 13 44.09 33.78 -1.40
C LEU A 13 42.62 33.64 -1.77
N GLU A 14 42.42 33.20 -3.00
CA GLU A 14 41.16 32.87 -3.64
C GLU A 14 40.43 31.78 -2.85
N LYS A 15 39.15 32.02 -2.52
CA LYS A 15 38.24 30.96 -2.09
C LYS A 15 37.56 30.38 -3.33
N GLN A 16 38.07 29.27 -3.84
CA GLN A 16 37.29 28.40 -4.73
C GLN A 16 36.34 27.58 -3.85
N GLY A 17 35.05 27.95 -3.90
CA GLY A 17 33.97 27.13 -3.38
C GLY A 17 33.60 26.07 -4.41
N ALA A 18 33.84 24.81 -4.10
CA ALA A 18 33.23 23.70 -4.82
C ALA A 18 31.92 23.33 -4.10
N SER A 19 30.79 23.67 -4.73
CA SER A 19 29.47 23.15 -4.36
C SER A 19 29.42 21.65 -4.66
N PRO A 20 28.81 20.80 -3.81
CA PRO A 20 28.57 19.42 -4.18
C PRO A 20 27.62 19.40 -5.38
N GLU A 21 28.05 18.79 -6.48
CA GLU A 21 27.23 18.57 -7.66
C GLU A 21 26.01 17.72 -7.27
N ASP A 22 24.82 18.30 -7.44
CA ASP A 22 23.54 17.59 -7.32
C ASP A 22 23.51 16.48 -8.38
N LEU A 23 23.61 15.22 -7.93
CA LEU A 23 23.40 14.06 -8.79
C LEU A 23 21.95 14.09 -9.29
N ASN A 24 21.80 14.44 -10.57
CA ASN A 24 20.52 14.51 -11.26
C ASN A 24 19.92 13.09 -11.33
N THR A 25 18.99 12.80 -10.42
CA THR A 25 18.21 11.56 -10.44
C THR A 25 16.99 11.78 -11.32
N GLU A 26 16.96 11.09 -12.46
CA GLU A 26 15.81 11.12 -13.37
C GLU A 26 14.55 10.64 -12.63
N PRO A 27 13.49 11.45 -12.54
CA PRO A 27 12.30 11.12 -11.77
C PRO A 27 11.51 9.99 -12.45
N THR A 28 11.49 8.81 -11.81
CA THR A 28 10.51 7.77 -12.11
C THR A 28 9.09 8.35 -11.97
N GLY A 29 8.21 8.06 -12.93
CA GLY A 29 6.95 8.79 -13.22
C GLY A 29 5.94 9.04 -12.09
N TYR A 30 6.20 8.60 -10.86
CA TYR A 30 5.46 9.02 -9.67
C TYR A 30 5.89 10.40 -9.12
N GLN A 31 7.04 10.94 -9.52
CA GLN A 31 7.56 12.23 -9.03
C GLN A 31 7.20 13.42 -9.92
N GLN A 32 6.68 13.22 -11.14
CA GLN A 32 6.41 14.33 -12.07
C GLN A 32 5.23 15.23 -11.68
N THR A 33 4.44 14.88 -10.67
CA THR A 33 3.32 15.71 -10.17
C THR A 33 3.61 16.47 -8.88
N ALA A 34 4.81 16.31 -8.28
CA ALA A 34 5.19 17.03 -7.09
C ALA A 34 6.20 18.14 -7.43
N SER A 35 5.70 19.29 -7.91
CA SER A 35 6.50 20.50 -7.94
C SER A 35 6.87 20.93 -6.51
N LYS A 36 8.05 21.56 -6.38
CA LYS A 36 8.70 22.06 -5.17
C LYS A 36 7.72 22.71 -4.17
N LEU A 37 7.82 22.29 -2.90
CA LEU A 37 7.46 23.04 -1.69
C LEU A 37 6.01 23.57 -1.58
N HIS A 38 5.04 22.66 -1.57
CA HIS A 38 3.81 22.90 -0.81
C HIS A 38 3.47 21.65 0.01
N SER A 39 3.48 21.76 1.34
CA SER A 39 3.02 20.70 2.23
C SER A 39 1.50 20.64 2.17
N PHE A 40 0.95 19.84 1.27
CA PHE A 40 -0.49 19.64 1.18
C PHE A 40 -0.96 18.57 2.18
N ASN A 41 -2.05 18.84 2.90
CA ASN A 41 -2.69 17.81 3.73
C ASN A 41 -3.28 16.74 2.81
N ARG A 42 -2.94 15.47 3.00
CA ARG A 42 -3.49 14.37 2.21
C ARG A 42 -4.51 13.59 3.04
N TYR A 43 -5.74 13.50 2.53
CA TYR A 43 -6.83 12.76 3.15
C TYR A 43 -6.91 11.35 2.54
N GLU A 44 -7.21 10.34 3.37
CA GLU A 44 -7.51 8.97 2.95
C GLU A 44 -8.78 8.54 3.70
N ILE A 45 -9.88 8.39 2.98
CA ILE A 45 -11.20 8.04 3.52
C ILE A 45 -11.67 6.74 2.85
N LYS A 46 -12.32 5.86 3.61
CA LYS A 46 -12.79 4.57 3.13
C LYS A 46 -14.26 4.39 3.43
N TYR A 47 -14.94 3.66 2.56
CA TYR A 47 -16.35 3.31 2.66
C TYR A 47 -16.54 1.85 2.28
N PHE A 48 -17.56 1.21 2.85
CA PHE A 48 -18.14 0.02 2.23
C PHE A 48 -19.13 0.45 1.16
N VAL A 49 -19.15 -0.32 0.07
CA VAL A 49 -20.09 -0.15 -1.04
C VAL A 49 -20.65 -1.53 -1.34
N ALA A 50 -21.97 -1.65 -1.49
CA ALA A 50 -22.53 -2.91 -1.94
C ALA A 50 -22.10 -3.16 -3.39
N GLU A 51 -21.68 -4.38 -3.72
CA GLU A 51 -21.25 -4.74 -5.08
C GLU A 51 -22.34 -4.46 -6.14
N ALA A 52 -23.62 -4.54 -5.74
CA ALA A 52 -24.76 -4.17 -6.59
C ALA A 52 -24.75 -2.68 -7.01
N ASP A 53 -24.22 -1.80 -6.16
CA ASP A 53 -24.20 -0.35 -6.38
C ASP A 53 -22.92 0.12 -7.09
N VAL A 54 -21.91 -0.75 -7.27
CA VAL A 54 -20.63 -0.36 -7.85
C VAL A 54 -20.78 0.11 -9.30
N ALA A 55 -21.75 -0.42 -10.06
CA ALA A 55 -22.03 0.07 -11.41
C ALA A 55 -22.37 1.57 -11.41
N GLN A 56 -23.18 2.02 -10.45
CA GLN A 56 -23.55 3.43 -10.30
C GLN A 56 -22.37 4.28 -9.83
N VAL A 57 -21.55 3.77 -8.90
CA VAL A 57 -20.31 4.45 -8.47
C VAL A 57 -19.37 4.63 -9.66
N ARG A 58 -19.20 3.59 -10.48
CA ARG A 58 -18.34 3.62 -11.67
C ARG A 58 -18.80 4.68 -12.67
N GLU A 59 -20.09 4.81 -12.90
CA GLU A 59 -20.65 5.84 -13.78
C GLU A 59 -20.30 7.25 -13.28
N GLU A 60 -20.52 7.53 -12.00
CA GLU A 60 -20.21 8.84 -11.40
C GLU A 60 -18.71 9.17 -11.44
N LEU A 61 -17.84 8.16 -11.21
CA LEU A 61 -16.39 8.32 -11.27
C LEU A 61 -15.92 8.55 -12.70
N THR A 62 -16.33 7.73 -13.67
CA THR A 62 -15.88 7.85 -15.07
C THR A 62 -16.39 9.12 -15.75
N ALA A 63 -17.50 9.68 -15.29
CA ALA A 63 -18.00 10.98 -15.75
C ALA A 63 -17.09 12.16 -15.36
N ARG A 64 -16.19 12.01 -14.35
CA ARG A 64 -15.40 13.12 -13.78
C ARG A 64 -13.92 12.82 -13.56
N MET A 65 -13.52 11.56 -13.67
CA MET A 65 -12.16 11.06 -13.46
C MET A 65 -11.74 10.20 -14.64
N ASP A 66 -10.43 10.06 -14.82
CA ASP A 66 -9.86 9.15 -15.80
C ASP A 66 -9.54 7.81 -15.14
N THR A 67 -9.64 6.72 -15.90
CA THR A 67 -9.14 5.42 -15.46
C THR A 67 -7.63 5.50 -15.32
N ASP A 68 -7.08 4.95 -14.23
CA ASP A 68 -5.63 4.82 -14.05
C ASP A 68 -5.06 4.02 -15.24
N PRO A 69 -4.03 4.51 -15.95
CA PRO A 69 -3.48 3.83 -17.14
C PRO A 69 -3.04 2.39 -16.88
N PHE A 70 -2.70 2.05 -15.64
CA PHE A 70 -2.31 0.70 -15.22
C PHE A 70 -3.50 -0.12 -14.71
N SER A 71 -4.72 0.40 -14.80
CA SER A 71 -5.96 -0.26 -14.41
C SER A 71 -6.75 -0.69 -15.65
N PRO A 72 -6.69 -1.97 -16.07
CA PRO A 72 -7.53 -2.45 -17.16
C PRO A 72 -9.01 -2.38 -16.81
N LYS A 73 -9.88 -2.46 -17.83
CA LYS A 73 -11.33 -2.58 -17.63
C LYS A 73 -11.63 -3.84 -16.81
N GLY A 74 -12.42 -3.68 -15.75
CA GLY A 74 -12.69 -4.74 -14.78
C GLY A 74 -11.68 -4.82 -13.63
N GLY A 75 -10.64 -3.98 -13.63
CA GLY A 75 -9.63 -3.92 -12.57
C GLY A 75 -8.53 -4.97 -12.70
N TYR A 76 -7.56 -4.90 -11.80
CA TYR A 76 -6.39 -5.79 -11.80
C TYR A 76 -6.20 -6.48 -10.45
N PRO A 77 -5.74 -7.74 -10.43
CA PRO A 77 -5.45 -8.45 -9.19
C PRO A 77 -4.30 -7.79 -8.42
N VAL A 78 -4.47 -7.66 -7.12
CA VAL A 78 -3.41 -7.24 -6.19
C VAL A 78 -3.39 -8.19 -5.02
N THR A 79 -2.25 -8.82 -4.79
CA THR A 79 -2.03 -9.69 -3.63
C THR A 79 -0.92 -9.12 -2.76
N SER A 80 -1.08 -9.13 -1.44
CA SER A 80 -0.05 -8.69 -0.50
C SER A 80 0.13 -9.70 0.60
N LEU A 81 1.35 -10.16 0.83
CA LEU A 81 1.76 -10.95 1.99
C LEU A 81 2.23 -9.99 3.09
N TYR A 82 1.59 -10.03 4.25
CA TYR A 82 1.98 -9.23 5.41
C TYR A 82 2.86 -10.01 6.35
N TYR A 83 3.86 -9.32 6.89
CA TYR A 83 4.74 -9.84 7.91
C TYR A 83 4.39 -9.19 9.25
N ASP A 84 4.40 -10.00 10.31
CA ASP A 84 4.29 -9.56 11.70
C ASP A 84 5.06 -10.56 12.57
N THR A 85 5.16 -10.22 13.84
CA THR A 85 5.60 -11.10 14.93
C THR A 85 4.53 -12.16 15.24
N THR A 86 4.93 -13.26 15.89
CA THR A 86 4.01 -14.32 16.31
C THR A 86 2.96 -13.85 17.31
N ASP A 87 3.29 -12.83 18.08
CA ASP A 87 2.44 -12.13 19.06
C ASP A 87 1.61 -10.99 18.44
N LEU A 88 1.63 -10.85 17.11
CA LEU A 88 0.81 -9.91 16.35
C LEU A 88 1.04 -8.44 16.75
N ARG A 89 2.29 -8.09 17.04
CA ARG A 89 2.70 -6.72 17.42
C ARG A 89 2.11 -5.66 16.49
N PHE A 90 2.28 -5.73 15.16
CA PHE A 90 1.79 -4.69 14.25
C PHE A 90 0.26 -4.65 14.15
N TYR A 91 -0.42 -5.77 14.41
CA TYR A 91 -1.87 -5.78 14.62
C TYR A 91 -2.23 -4.94 15.85
N TRP A 92 -1.66 -5.24 17.02
CA TRP A 92 -1.97 -4.55 18.27
C TRP A 92 -1.61 -3.06 18.21
N GLU A 93 -0.43 -2.71 17.66
CA GLU A 93 -0.03 -1.31 17.46
C GLU A 93 -1.07 -0.53 16.63
N LYS A 94 -1.75 -1.20 15.69
CA LYS A 94 -2.81 -0.60 14.87
C LYS A 94 -4.16 -0.54 15.61
N ILE A 95 -4.54 -1.57 16.35
CA ILE A 95 -5.79 -1.61 17.14
C ILE A 95 -5.75 -0.58 18.27
N GLU A 96 -4.65 -0.49 19.01
CA GLU A 96 -4.41 0.48 20.08
C GLU A 96 -4.19 1.91 19.57
N GLY A 97 -4.04 2.07 18.25
CA GLY A 97 -3.92 3.38 17.63
C GLY A 97 -2.59 4.08 17.89
N LEU A 98 -1.52 3.33 18.17
CA LEU A 98 -0.20 3.89 18.50
C LEU A 98 0.28 4.87 17.42
N LYS A 99 0.86 5.99 17.88
CA LYS A 99 1.33 7.08 17.00
C LYS A 99 2.51 6.67 16.15
N PHE A 100 3.36 5.79 16.66
CA PHE A 100 4.41 5.13 15.92
C PHE A 100 4.00 3.69 15.64
N ARG A 101 3.91 3.32 14.37
CA ARG A 101 3.60 1.95 13.96
C ARG A 101 4.05 1.71 12.52
N ARG A 102 4.38 0.48 12.19
CA ARG A 102 4.84 0.11 10.85
C ARG A 102 4.26 -1.23 10.42
N LYS A 103 4.29 -1.48 9.11
CA LYS A 103 3.92 -2.75 8.50
C LYS A 103 4.90 -3.06 7.38
N VAL A 104 5.37 -4.29 7.35
CA VAL A 104 6.18 -4.83 6.25
C VAL A 104 5.27 -5.72 5.41
N ARG A 105 5.36 -5.60 4.09
CA ARG A 105 4.64 -6.47 3.16
C ARG A 105 5.36 -6.68 1.86
N VAL A 106 5.15 -7.85 1.26
CA VAL A 106 5.49 -8.13 -0.14
C VAL A 106 4.21 -8.02 -0.94
N ARG A 107 4.23 -7.31 -2.07
CA ARG A 107 3.05 -7.09 -2.91
C ARG A 107 3.31 -7.52 -4.35
N LEU A 108 2.40 -8.34 -4.85
CA LEU A 108 2.29 -8.75 -6.25
C LEU A 108 1.18 -7.93 -6.94
N TYR A 109 1.46 -7.49 -8.16
CA TYR A 109 0.47 -6.99 -9.11
C TYR A 109 0.34 -8.03 -10.23
N GLY A 110 -0.88 -8.40 -10.59
CA GLY A 110 -1.13 -9.49 -11.53
C GLY A 110 -1.66 -10.74 -10.84
N ALA A 111 -2.08 -11.72 -11.65
CA ALA A 111 -2.69 -12.94 -11.17
C ALA A 111 -1.67 -13.78 -10.37
N PRO A 112 -1.98 -14.21 -9.14
CA PRO A 112 -1.08 -15.06 -8.36
C PRO A 112 -0.72 -16.38 -9.06
N SER A 113 -1.60 -16.91 -9.91
CA SER A 113 -1.37 -18.12 -10.72
C SER A 113 -0.31 -17.94 -11.81
N GLU A 114 -0.04 -16.70 -12.23
CA GLU A 114 0.99 -16.35 -13.21
C GLU A 114 2.32 -15.96 -12.54
N CYS A 115 2.38 -15.99 -11.20
CA CYS A 115 3.57 -15.64 -10.45
C CYS A 115 4.64 -16.71 -10.64
N THR A 116 5.78 -16.31 -11.18
CA THR A 116 7.00 -17.09 -11.29
C THR A 116 8.07 -16.54 -10.34
N ASP A 117 9.17 -17.27 -10.18
CA ASP A 117 10.31 -16.85 -9.36
C ASP A 117 10.94 -15.52 -9.85
N ASP A 118 10.87 -15.23 -11.15
CA ASP A 118 11.36 -13.98 -11.75
C ASP A 118 10.35 -12.83 -11.69
N THR A 119 9.12 -13.09 -11.25
CA THR A 119 8.05 -12.09 -11.26
C THR A 119 8.39 -10.93 -10.32
N PRO A 120 8.32 -9.67 -10.79
CA PRO A 120 8.66 -8.52 -9.96
C PRO A 120 7.62 -8.29 -8.87
N VAL A 121 8.06 -8.27 -7.61
CA VAL A 121 7.25 -7.96 -6.43
C VAL A 121 7.76 -6.71 -5.73
N GLN A 122 6.85 -5.99 -5.06
CA GLN A 122 7.17 -4.79 -4.31
C GLN A 122 7.32 -5.11 -2.83
N ILE A 123 8.52 -4.92 -2.28
CA ILE A 123 8.77 -5.02 -0.83
C ILE A 123 8.52 -3.64 -0.25
N GLU A 124 7.55 -3.50 0.64
CA GLU A 124 7.07 -2.21 1.13
C GLU A 124 7.11 -2.11 2.66
N ILE A 125 7.64 -0.98 3.16
CA ILE A 125 7.41 -0.52 4.53
C ILE A 125 6.37 0.59 4.48
N LYS A 126 5.24 0.39 5.16
CA LYS A 126 4.27 1.46 5.46
C LYS A 126 4.42 1.84 6.93
N GLN A 127 4.97 3.01 7.20
CA GLN A 127 5.22 3.53 8.54
C GLN A 127 4.31 4.72 8.82
N ARG A 128 3.80 4.84 10.04
CA ARG A 128 3.15 6.03 10.54
C ARG A 128 3.95 6.56 11.74
N VAL A 129 4.26 7.84 11.71
CA VAL A 129 4.88 8.59 12.80
C VAL A 129 3.98 9.78 13.11
N ASN A 130 3.33 9.75 14.27
CA ASN A 130 2.29 10.70 14.66
C ASN A 130 1.16 10.79 13.61
N ARG A 131 1.11 11.90 12.89
CA ARG A 131 0.12 12.17 11.85
C ARG A 131 0.62 11.85 10.44
N VAL A 132 1.92 11.65 10.26
CA VAL A 132 2.54 11.44 8.95
C VAL A 132 2.62 9.96 8.63
N THR A 133 2.25 9.59 7.41
CA THR A 133 2.46 8.24 6.88
C THR A 133 3.52 8.27 5.81
N GLN A 134 4.53 7.42 5.96
CA GLN A 134 5.62 7.23 5.01
C GLN A 134 5.47 5.85 4.37
N LYS A 135 5.71 5.79 3.06
CA LYS A 135 5.78 4.54 2.31
C LYS A 135 7.10 4.52 1.56
N ARG A 136 7.86 3.45 1.75
CA ARG A 136 9.10 3.17 1.02
C ARG A 136 9.02 1.77 0.45
N ARG A 137 9.60 1.55 -0.74
CA ARG A 137 9.58 0.25 -1.40
C ARG A 137 10.74 0.09 -2.38
N ILE A 138 11.06 -1.17 -2.67
CA ILE A 138 11.88 -1.58 -3.81
C ILE A 138 11.17 -2.69 -4.57
N SER A 139 11.56 -2.87 -5.84
CA SER A 139 11.09 -3.96 -6.70
C SER A 139 12.19 -5.01 -6.79
N LEU A 140 11.86 -6.29 -6.55
CA LEU A 140 12.78 -7.41 -6.67
C LEU A 140 12.07 -8.60 -7.33
N PRO A 141 12.81 -9.53 -7.97
CA PRO A 141 12.27 -10.84 -8.34
C PRO A 141 11.67 -11.56 -7.12
N TYR A 142 10.65 -12.38 -7.36
CA TYR A 142 9.91 -13.05 -6.30
C TYR A 142 10.80 -14.00 -5.49
N ASP A 143 11.61 -14.84 -6.13
CA ASP A 143 12.54 -15.75 -5.44
C ASP A 143 13.54 -14.99 -4.56
N VAL A 144 14.15 -13.93 -5.09
CA VAL A 144 15.07 -13.07 -4.34
C VAL A 144 14.39 -12.53 -3.08
N SER A 145 13.12 -12.11 -3.17
CA SER A 145 12.36 -11.65 -2.00
C SER A 145 12.11 -12.75 -0.97
N GLN A 146 11.90 -14.00 -1.41
CA GLN A 146 11.66 -15.14 -0.52
C GLN A 146 12.95 -15.53 0.21
N ARG A 147 14.06 -15.70 -0.52
CA ARG A 147 15.37 -16.00 0.06
C ARG A 147 15.83 -14.92 1.04
N TRP A 148 15.60 -13.66 0.70
CA TRP A 148 15.90 -12.54 1.59
C TRP A 148 15.05 -12.52 2.85
N LEU A 149 13.72 -12.45 2.73
CA LEU A 149 12.86 -12.16 3.87
C LEU A 149 12.58 -13.40 4.73
N ASN A 150 12.45 -14.58 4.11
CA ASN A 150 12.17 -15.83 4.81
C ASN A 150 13.47 -16.61 5.10
N GLY A 151 14.37 -16.69 4.11
CA GLY A 151 15.66 -17.35 4.26
C GLY A 151 16.69 -16.53 5.04
N ARG A 152 16.46 -15.22 5.20
CA ARG A 152 17.37 -14.26 5.85
C ARG A 152 18.73 -14.17 5.15
N GLU A 153 18.74 -14.47 3.85
CA GLU A 153 19.93 -14.32 3.02
C GLU A 153 20.21 -12.84 2.74
N GLU A 154 21.49 -12.49 2.68
CA GLU A 154 21.86 -11.18 2.16
C GLU A 154 21.60 -11.14 0.65
N ILE A 155 21.12 -9.98 0.17
CA ILE A 155 20.89 -9.75 -1.25
C ILE A 155 21.83 -8.70 -1.81
N GLU A 156 22.15 -8.89 -3.08
CA GLU A 156 22.73 -7.83 -3.89
C GLU A 156 21.64 -6.80 -4.21
N CYS A 157 21.98 -5.53 -4.02
CA CYS A 157 21.11 -4.41 -4.36
C CYS A 157 21.96 -3.22 -4.79
N ASP A 158 21.34 -2.33 -5.56
CA ASP A 158 21.95 -1.04 -5.90
C ASP A 158 22.36 -0.27 -4.61
N PRO A 159 23.50 0.43 -4.60
CA PRO A 159 23.95 1.21 -3.44
C PRO A 159 22.90 2.20 -2.91
N SER A 160 22.08 2.79 -3.78
CA SER A 160 20.98 3.69 -3.39
C SER A 160 19.86 2.99 -2.63
N GLN A 161 19.69 1.68 -2.81
CA GLN A 161 18.67 0.86 -2.15
C GLN A 161 19.18 0.28 -0.82
N ARG A 162 20.49 0.24 -0.61
CA ARG A 162 21.12 -0.37 0.58
C ARG A 162 20.55 0.13 1.91
N PRO A 163 20.24 1.43 2.11
CA PRO A 163 19.61 1.87 3.37
C PRO A 163 18.24 1.23 3.63
N PHE A 164 17.42 1.07 2.58
CA PHE A 164 16.11 0.42 2.70
C PHE A 164 16.25 -1.09 2.93
N VAL A 165 17.18 -1.75 2.23
CA VAL A 165 17.49 -3.16 2.44
C VAL A 165 17.94 -3.41 3.88
N ASN A 166 18.89 -2.61 4.39
CA ASN A 166 19.35 -2.73 5.77
C ASN A 166 18.23 -2.51 6.79
N GLU A 167 17.33 -1.56 6.54
CA GLU A 167 16.17 -1.32 7.40
C GLU A 167 15.23 -2.53 7.43
N VAL A 168 14.90 -3.10 6.26
CA VAL A 168 14.05 -4.29 6.17
C VAL A 168 14.73 -5.50 6.84
N SER A 169 16.01 -5.76 6.57
CA SER A 169 16.76 -6.86 7.21
C SER A 169 16.79 -6.71 8.74
N THR A 170 17.06 -5.49 9.24
CA THR A 170 17.03 -5.19 10.68
C THR A 170 15.65 -5.42 11.27
N LEU A 171 14.59 -5.04 10.56
CA LEU A 171 13.21 -5.26 10.95
C LEU A 171 12.87 -6.74 11.09
N ILE A 172 13.17 -7.52 10.06
CA ILE A 172 12.91 -8.96 10.02
C ILE A 172 13.71 -9.67 11.13
N ALA A 173 14.98 -9.31 11.32
CA ALA A 173 15.85 -9.91 12.33
C ALA A 173 15.44 -9.54 13.76
N ASN A 174 15.36 -8.25 14.08
CA ASN A 174 15.16 -7.81 15.47
C ASN A 174 13.77 -8.12 16.03
N LEU A 175 12.76 -8.20 15.18
CA LEU A 175 11.40 -8.53 15.59
C LEU A 175 11.00 -9.97 15.29
N ASP A 176 11.89 -10.77 14.70
CA ASP A 176 11.57 -12.10 14.18
C ASP A 176 10.28 -12.09 13.32
N LEU A 177 10.21 -11.16 12.36
CA LEU A 177 9.01 -11.02 11.53
C LEU A 177 8.85 -12.24 10.61
N ARG A 178 7.64 -12.76 10.54
CA ARG A 178 7.29 -13.92 9.72
C ARG A 178 6.09 -13.60 8.83
N PRO A 179 5.95 -14.29 7.69
CA PRO A 179 4.71 -14.30 6.92
C PRO A 179 3.51 -14.64 7.82
N MET A 180 2.48 -13.80 7.82
CA MET A 180 1.30 -14.00 8.68
C MET A 180 0.02 -14.25 7.89
N VAL A 181 -0.26 -13.41 6.90
CA VAL A 181 -1.49 -13.48 6.11
C VAL A 181 -1.27 -12.90 4.72
N THR A 182 -1.92 -13.50 3.72
CA THR A 182 -2.09 -12.86 2.42
C THR A 182 -3.40 -12.07 2.40
N THR A 183 -3.42 -11.00 1.60
CA THR A 183 -4.67 -10.32 1.22
C THR A 183 -4.68 -10.08 -0.28
N GLY A 184 -5.63 -10.71 -0.98
CA GLY A 184 -5.94 -10.52 -2.39
C GLY A 184 -7.22 -9.72 -2.61
N TYR A 185 -7.31 -9.01 -3.72
CA TYR A 185 -8.52 -8.31 -4.19
C TYR A 185 -8.35 -7.92 -5.65
N LEU A 186 -9.47 -7.65 -6.31
CA LEU A 186 -9.50 -7.07 -7.65
C LEU A 186 -9.68 -5.55 -7.51
N ARG A 187 -8.80 -4.75 -8.12
CA ARG A 187 -8.77 -3.29 -7.94
C ARG A 187 -9.14 -2.56 -9.21
N GLU A 188 -10.14 -1.70 -9.13
CA GLU A 188 -10.35 -0.60 -10.07
C GLU A 188 -9.70 0.67 -9.51
N ALA A 189 -9.02 1.44 -10.36
CA ALA A 189 -8.37 2.69 -9.96
C ALA A 189 -8.68 3.84 -10.92
N TYR A 190 -8.95 5.00 -10.34
CA TYR A 190 -9.28 6.24 -11.04
C TYR A 190 -8.39 7.38 -10.54
N ILE A 191 -7.99 8.25 -11.44
CA ILE A 191 -7.19 9.44 -11.18
C ILE A 191 -8.00 10.69 -11.55
N GLY A 192 -7.91 11.72 -10.72
CA GLY A 192 -8.59 12.98 -10.97
C GLY A 192 -7.96 13.70 -12.16
N ARG A 193 -8.78 14.45 -12.89
CA ARG A 193 -8.37 15.27 -14.03
C ARG A 193 -8.57 16.74 -13.75
N GLU A 194 -7.95 17.59 -14.57
CA GLU A 194 -8.11 19.04 -14.54
C GLU A 194 -7.93 19.67 -13.15
N ALA A 195 -9.00 20.15 -12.52
CA ALA A 195 -8.96 20.81 -11.22
C ALA A 195 -8.71 19.84 -10.05
N ASP A 196 -8.84 18.52 -10.26
CA ASP A 196 -8.80 17.48 -9.23
C ASP A 196 -7.54 16.59 -9.32
N LEU A 197 -6.40 17.07 -9.83
CA LEU A 197 -5.16 16.27 -10.01
C LEU A 197 -4.65 15.55 -8.74
N GLY A 198 -5.02 16.03 -7.55
CA GLY A 198 -4.70 15.40 -6.27
C GLY A 198 -5.63 14.25 -5.86
N LEU A 199 -6.72 14.02 -6.59
CA LEU A 199 -7.73 13.01 -6.31
C LEU A 199 -7.34 11.66 -6.91
N ARG A 200 -7.48 10.60 -6.11
CA ARG A 200 -7.39 9.21 -6.54
C ARG A 200 -8.46 8.41 -5.84
N VAL A 201 -9.21 7.62 -6.60
CA VAL A 201 -10.25 6.75 -6.07
C VAL A 201 -9.92 5.31 -6.47
N THR A 202 -10.09 4.37 -5.55
CA THR A 202 -9.96 2.94 -5.86
C THR A 202 -11.13 2.16 -5.30
N ILE A 203 -11.57 1.14 -6.03
CA ILE A 203 -12.57 0.18 -5.59
C ILE A 203 -11.88 -1.18 -5.48
N ASP A 204 -11.86 -1.74 -4.27
CA ASP A 204 -11.29 -3.06 -4.02
C ASP A 204 -12.41 -4.07 -3.83
N HIS A 205 -12.56 -4.96 -4.80
CA HIS A 205 -13.58 -5.99 -4.86
C HIS A 205 -13.10 -7.30 -4.26
N LYS A 206 -14.07 -8.12 -3.82
CA LYS A 206 -13.86 -9.52 -3.46
C LYS A 206 -12.66 -9.73 -2.54
N VAL A 207 -12.51 -8.91 -1.51
CA VAL A 207 -11.32 -8.93 -0.66
C VAL A 207 -11.22 -10.27 0.08
N HIS A 208 -10.11 -10.97 -0.13
CA HIS A 208 -9.88 -12.33 0.34
C HIS A 208 -8.43 -12.55 0.77
N GLY A 209 -8.11 -13.74 1.24
CA GLY A 209 -6.74 -14.16 1.54
C GLY A 209 -6.68 -15.49 2.26
N ARG A 210 -5.56 -15.75 2.95
CA ARG A 210 -5.30 -16.97 3.72
C ARG A 210 -4.22 -16.74 4.78
N ASP A 211 -4.15 -17.65 5.75
CA ASP A 211 -3.26 -17.70 6.91
C ASP A 211 -2.17 -18.77 6.80
N ARG A 212 -2.03 -19.39 5.62
CA ARG A 212 -1.12 -20.51 5.33
C ARG A 212 -0.69 -20.48 3.86
N ASP A 213 0.27 -21.33 3.50
CA ASP A 213 0.72 -21.51 2.11
C ASP A 213 1.00 -20.17 1.42
N PHE A 214 1.87 -19.38 2.04
CA PHE A 214 2.05 -17.96 1.72
C PHE A 214 2.69 -17.68 0.36
N ARG A 215 3.19 -18.72 -0.30
CA ARG A 215 3.66 -18.63 -1.68
C ARG A 215 2.54 -18.15 -2.59
N PHE A 216 2.78 -17.12 -3.42
CA PHE A 216 1.73 -16.54 -4.26
C PHE A 216 1.18 -17.54 -5.27
N ASP A 217 2.05 -18.38 -5.82
CA ASP A 217 1.82 -19.44 -6.80
C ASP A 217 1.35 -20.78 -6.19
N SER A 218 1.11 -20.84 -4.87
CA SER A 218 0.77 -22.11 -4.17
C SER A 218 -0.52 -22.80 -4.63
N GLY A 219 -1.41 -22.11 -5.35
CA GLY A 219 -2.76 -22.61 -5.65
C GLY A 219 -3.64 -22.81 -4.42
N ALA A 220 -3.20 -22.37 -3.24
CA ALA A 220 -3.90 -22.61 -1.99
C ALA A 220 -5.24 -21.85 -1.92
N GLN A 221 -6.23 -22.52 -1.35
CA GLN A 221 -7.59 -22.03 -1.22
C GLN A 221 -7.66 -20.75 -0.38
N ASN A 222 -8.17 -19.67 -0.97
CA ASN A 222 -8.44 -18.43 -0.23
C ASN A 222 -9.84 -18.45 0.38
N ARG A 223 -10.04 -17.60 1.40
CA ARG A 223 -11.33 -17.28 2.01
C ARG A 223 -11.62 -15.79 1.93
N PHE A 224 -12.89 -15.43 1.84
CA PHE A 224 -13.32 -14.04 1.91
C PHE A 224 -13.00 -13.45 3.29
N ILE A 225 -12.39 -12.27 3.29
CA ILE A 225 -12.00 -11.50 4.48
C ILE A 225 -13.00 -10.36 4.71
N ILE A 226 -13.56 -9.85 3.61
CA ILE A 226 -14.71 -8.96 3.57
C ILE A 226 -15.82 -9.73 2.85
N PRO A 227 -17.09 -9.65 3.28
CA PRO A 227 -18.20 -10.27 2.57
C PRO A 227 -18.17 -9.97 1.07
N PRO A 228 -18.33 -10.97 0.19
CA PRO A 228 -18.19 -10.78 -1.26
C PRO A 228 -19.28 -9.91 -1.89
N LYS A 229 -20.30 -9.52 -1.12
CA LYS A 229 -21.32 -8.53 -1.48
C LYS A 229 -20.89 -7.09 -1.22
N LEU A 230 -19.72 -6.87 -0.60
CA LEU A 230 -19.17 -5.56 -0.28
C LEU A 230 -17.83 -5.35 -1.01
N ALA A 231 -17.66 -4.16 -1.55
CA ALA A 231 -16.38 -3.62 -2.01
C ALA A 231 -15.89 -2.52 -1.05
N ILE A 232 -14.60 -2.22 -1.10
CA ILE A 232 -14.02 -1.08 -0.36
C ILE A 232 -13.73 0.05 -1.34
N LEU A 233 -14.44 1.15 -1.21
CA LEU A 233 -14.13 2.40 -1.89
C LEU A 233 -13.13 3.20 -1.05
N GLU A 234 -11.97 3.54 -1.61
CA GLU A 234 -10.94 4.35 -0.97
C GLU A 234 -10.73 5.64 -1.77
N ILE A 235 -11.00 6.78 -1.14
CA ILE A 235 -10.81 8.12 -1.69
C ILE A 235 -9.56 8.73 -1.07
N LYS A 236 -8.65 9.20 -1.93
CA LYS A 236 -7.45 9.96 -1.56
C LYS A 236 -7.47 11.30 -2.25
N ALA A 237 -7.33 12.38 -1.49
CA ALA A 237 -7.32 13.73 -2.05
C ALA A 237 -6.24 14.59 -1.39
N ASN A 238 -5.68 15.52 -2.16
CA ASN A 238 -4.82 16.58 -1.65
C ASN A 238 -5.67 17.77 -1.21
N GLU A 239 -5.34 18.36 -0.07
CA GLU A 239 -5.94 19.53 0.60
C GLU A 239 -7.41 19.41 1.02
N ARG A 240 -8.28 18.92 0.14
CA ARG A 240 -9.71 18.75 0.36
C ARG A 240 -10.27 17.69 -0.57
N VAL A 241 -11.33 17.02 -0.13
CA VAL A 241 -12.11 16.13 -1.01
C VAL A 241 -13.05 17.00 -1.85
N PRO A 242 -13.13 16.82 -3.19
CA PRO A 242 -14.04 17.60 -4.02
C PRO A 242 -15.51 17.40 -3.63
N TYR A 243 -16.31 18.47 -3.74
CA TYR A 243 -17.71 18.46 -3.29
C TYR A 243 -18.54 17.37 -3.97
N TRP A 244 -18.32 17.13 -5.27
CA TRP A 244 -19.03 16.11 -6.02
C TRP A 244 -18.79 14.70 -5.47
N VAL A 245 -17.59 14.42 -4.92
CA VAL A 245 -17.28 13.13 -4.29
C VAL A 245 -18.04 13.00 -2.98
N THR A 246 -18.04 14.05 -2.16
CA THR A 246 -18.79 14.04 -0.89
C THR A 246 -20.30 13.92 -1.12
N ASP A 247 -20.84 14.63 -2.11
CA ASP A 247 -22.24 14.55 -2.54
C ASP A 247 -22.59 13.14 -3.04
N MET A 248 -21.76 12.54 -3.91
CA MET A 248 -21.93 11.16 -4.38
C MET A 248 -21.99 10.18 -3.21
N THR A 249 -21.02 10.24 -2.28
CA THR A 249 -21.00 9.33 -1.12
C THR A 249 -22.21 9.51 -0.21
N ALA A 250 -22.72 10.74 -0.05
CA ALA A 250 -23.90 11.03 0.74
C ALA A 250 -25.19 10.53 0.06
N ARG A 251 -25.36 10.78 -1.24
CA ARG A 251 -26.50 10.29 -2.04
C ARG A 251 -26.61 8.77 -2.04
N MET A 252 -25.47 8.09 -2.03
CA MET A 252 -25.39 6.63 -1.96
C MET A 252 -25.39 6.08 -0.53
N ASN A 253 -25.67 6.93 0.47
CA ASN A 253 -25.77 6.58 1.90
C ASN A 253 -24.54 5.83 2.45
N MET A 254 -23.34 6.19 1.99
CA MET A 254 -22.11 5.52 2.39
C MET A 254 -21.61 6.03 3.74
N SER A 255 -21.21 5.11 4.61
CA SER A 255 -20.63 5.44 5.92
C SER A 255 -19.10 5.29 5.92
N VAL A 256 -18.42 6.24 6.55
CA VAL A 256 -16.95 6.20 6.69
C VAL A 256 -16.53 5.04 7.59
N ILE A 257 -15.58 4.24 7.12
CA ILE A 257 -15.06 3.08 7.85
C ILE A 257 -13.57 3.21 8.16
N ARG A 258 -13.14 2.58 9.26
CA ARG A 258 -11.72 2.50 9.66
C ARG A 258 -11.15 1.10 9.42
N VAL A 259 -11.27 0.60 8.20
CA VAL A 259 -10.84 -0.76 7.86
C VAL A 259 -9.35 -0.84 7.51
N SER A 260 -8.70 -1.90 7.97
CA SER A 260 -7.35 -2.32 7.56
C SER A 260 -7.42 -3.76 7.07
N LYS A 261 -7.20 -4.00 5.78
CA LYS A 261 -7.22 -5.35 5.19
C LYS A 261 -6.44 -6.37 6.01
N TYR A 262 -5.22 -6.01 6.43
CA TYR A 262 -4.41 -6.85 7.32
C TYR A 262 -5.12 -7.21 8.65
N CYS A 263 -5.69 -6.22 9.36
CA CYS A 263 -6.32 -6.49 10.66
C CYS A 263 -7.58 -7.33 10.48
N GLN A 264 -8.34 -7.02 9.43
CA GLN A 264 -9.49 -7.83 9.05
C GLN A 264 -9.09 -9.27 8.73
N SER A 265 -7.92 -9.50 8.15
CA SER A 265 -7.42 -10.85 7.85
C SER A 265 -7.14 -11.63 9.13
N ILE A 266 -6.39 -11.02 10.06
CA ILE A 266 -6.08 -11.60 11.37
C ILE A 266 -7.37 -11.99 12.12
N GLU A 267 -8.37 -11.10 12.09
CA GLU A 267 -9.68 -11.33 12.73
C GLU A 267 -10.53 -12.37 11.99
N ALA A 268 -10.47 -12.43 10.66
CA ALA A 268 -11.20 -13.40 9.84
C ALA A 268 -10.65 -14.83 9.98
N PHE A 269 -9.36 -14.98 10.25
CA PHE A 269 -8.70 -16.26 10.52
C PHE A 269 -8.60 -16.58 12.02
N GLU A 270 -9.32 -15.85 12.88
CA GLU A 270 -9.43 -16.11 14.33
C GLU A 270 -8.08 -16.09 15.08
N MET A 271 -7.09 -15.40 14.52
CA MET A 271 -5.76 -15.27 15.12
C MET A 271 -5.75 -14.20 16.24
N ALA A 272 -6.75 -13.32 16.25
CA ALA A 272 -7.02 -12.38 17.33
C ALA A 272 -8.53 -12.19 17.50
N PRO A 273 -9.00 -11.78 18.70
CA PRO A 273 -10.40 -11.45 18.91
C PRO A 273 -10.86 -10.32 17.97
N ARG A 274 -12.09 -10.41 17.47
CA ARG A 274 -12.69 -9.34 16.66
C ARG A 274 -12.80 -8.06 17.49
N SER A 275 -12.36 -6.94 16.92
CA SER A 275 -12.51 -5.66 17.60
C SER A 275 -13.99 -5.29 17.76
N ARG A 276 -14.41 -4.90 18.98
CA ARG A 276 -15.78 -4.43 19.25
C ARG A 276 -16.15 -3.17 18.46
N ALA A 277 -15.16 -2.48 17.88
CA ALA A 277 -15.33 -1.30 17.02
C ALA A 277 -15.43 -1.64 15.52
N GLY A 278 -15.48 -2.93 15.15
CA GLY A 278 -15.68 -3.37 13.77
C GLY A 278 -17.09 -3.04 13.26
N ALA A 279 -17.23 -2.82 11.96
CA ALA A 279 -18.53 -2.64 11.34
C ALA A 279 -19.32 -3.96 11.39
N PRO A 280 -20.57 -3.99 11.88
CA PRO A 280 -21.37 -5.22 11.96
C PRO A 280 -21.58 -5.88 10.59
N GLU A 281 -21.52 -5.09 9.52
CA GLU A 281 -21.57 -5.54 8.12
C GLU A 281 -20.46 -6.54 7.75
N LEU A 282 -19.36 -6.58 8.52
CA LEU A 282 -18.23 -7.48 8.30
C LEU A 282 -18.44 -8.88 8.87
N VAL A 283 -19.52 -9.10 9.62
CA VAL A 283 -19.85 -10.42 10.17
C VAL A 283 -20.30 -11.31 9.02
N LEU A 284 -19.39 -12.19 8.62
CA LEU A 284 -19.71 -13.33 7.78
C LEU A 284 -20.58 -14.32 8.59
N PRO A 285 -21.75 -14.76 8.06
CA PRO A 285 -22.57 -15.78 8.70
C PRO A 285 -21.78 -17.09 8.86
N ALA A 286 -21.89 -17.76 10.01
CA ALA A 286 -21.09 -18.97 10.29
C ALA A 286 -21.38 -20.15 9.34
N ASP A 287 -22.53 -20.12 8.67
CA ASP A 287 -23.06 -21.10 7.73
C ASP A 287 -22.79 -20.78 6.26
N ALA A 288 -22.23 -19.60 5.94
CA ALA A 288 -21.96 -19.23 4.56
C ALA A 288 -20.66 -19.86 4.03
N ASP A 289 -20.64 -20.33 2.78
CA ASP A 289 -19.40 -20.76 2.15
C ASP A 289 -18.46 -19.56 1.95
N HIS A 290 -17.39 -19.53 2.73
CA HIS A 290 -16.40 -18.46 2.69
C HIS A 290 -15.30 -18.70 1.66
N ARG A 291 -15.29 -19.85 0.99
CA ARG A 291 -14.26 -20.18 0.00
C ARG A 291 -14.38 -19.27 -1.21
N VAL A 292 -13.22 -18.88 -1.70
CA VAL A 292 -13.07 -18.09 -2.92
C VAL A 292 -12.98 -19.05 -4.11
N PRO A 293 -13.78 -18.87 -5.17
CA PRO A 293 -13.59 -19.63 -6.42
C PRO A 293 -12.16 -19.50 -6.95
N SER A 294 -11.58 -20.59 -7.45
CA SER A 294 -10.19 -20.62 -7.91
C SER A 294 -9.91 -19.70 -9.10
N ASP A 295 -10.93 -19.45 -9.91
CA ASP A 295 -10.92 -18.61 -11.11
C ASP A 295 -11.22 -17.13 -10.81
N LEU A 296 -11.49 -16.74 -9.56
CA LEU A 296 -11.95 -15.39 -9.19
C LEU A 296 -11.02 -14.27 -9.69
N LEU A 297 -9.72 -14.53 -9.72
CA LEU A 297 -8.70 -13.57 -10.13
C LEU A 297 -8.19 -13.78 -11.57
N GLU A 298 -8.74 -14.75 -12.30
CA GLU A 298 -8.40 -14.93 -13.70
C GLU A 298 -9.04 -13.80 -14.53
N PRO A 299 -8.31 -13.18 -15.47
CA PRO A 299 -8.89 -12.18 -16.34
C PRO A 299 -10.03 -12.79 -17.16
N TYR A 300 -11.20 -12.14 -17.12
CA TYR A 300 -12.37 -12.54 -17.92
C TYR A 300 -11.94 -12.80 -19.37
N ALA A 301 -12.23 -14.00 -19.89
CA ALA A 301 -11.85 -14.42 -21.25
C ALA A 301 -12.39 -13.49 -22.38
N GLY A 302 -13.33 -12.60 -22.07
CA GLY A 302 -13.86 -11.57 -22.99
C GLY A 302 -13.04 -10.27 -23.06
N ALA A 303 -11.99 -10.09 -22.25
CA ALA A 303 -11.16 -8.87 -22.23
C ALA A 303 -9.95 -8.90 -23.20
N ARG A 304 -9.75 -10.00 -23.94
CA ARG A 304 -8.78 -10.08 -25.03
C ARG A 304 -9.44 -9.76 -26.37
N ARG A 305 -9.75 -8.49 -26.63
CA ARG A 305 -9.92 -7.93 -27.98
C ARG A 305 -9.55 -6.45 -27.99
#